data_AF-A0A7V4PR34-F1
#
_entry.id   AF-A0A7V4PR34-F1
#
_cell.length_a   1.000
_cell.length_b   1.000
_cell.length_c   1.000
_cell.angle_alpha   90.00
_cell.angle_beta   90.00
_cell.angle_gamma   90.00
#
_symmetry.space_group_name_H-M   'P 1'
#
loop_
_entity.id
_entity.type
_entity.pdbx_description
1 polymer ?
#
loop_
_entity_poly.entity_id
_entity_poly.type
_entity_poly.pdbx_seq_one_letter_code
_entity_poly.pdbx_strand_id
1 'polypeptide(L)'
;GAGGLGCPAAFYLAAAGVGTLGVVDSDRVEISNLQRQILHSTANVGQEKVASAKEKLSRLNPEVEIRAHAVRLEERNAADLLTPYDFVVDGSDNFATKFLINDVSVALGKPFSHAGIVRLQGQTMTVLPGKSACYRCLFKAPPPPGEILNCQQAGILGALAGTIGSIQATEAIKYLIGMEEELLVDRLLTYDAKAMRFHCVEVQRDPQCEACGHAGKSERRQSSTA
;
A
#
# COMPACT_ATOMS: atom_id res chain seq x y z
N GLY A 1 2.35 -6.61 -1.93
CA GLY A 1 1.72 -7.77 -1.29
C GLY A 1 0.47 -8.13 -2.06
N ALA A 2 0.35 -9.38 -2.50
CA ALA A 2 -0.83 -9.97 -3.15
C ALA A 2 -1.79 -10.59 -2.11
N GLY A 3 -1.94 -9.95 -0.95
CA GLY A 3 -2.76 -10.43 0.17
C GLY A 3 -4.18 -9.90 0.15
N GLY A 4 -4.84 -9.85 1.31
CA GLY A 4 -6.24 -9.42 1.43
C GLY A 4 -6.51 -7.98 0.99
N LEU A 5 -5.55 -7.08 1.18
CA LEU A 5 -5.61 -5.68 0.71
C LEU A 5 -5.20 -5.56 -0.76
N GLY A 6 -4.08 -6.19 -1.13
CA GLY A 6 -3.54 -6.08 -2.48
C GLY A 6 -4.38 -6.77 -3.56
N CYS A 7 -5.10 -7.84 -3.21
CA CYS A 7 -5.98 -8.55 -4.14
C CYS A 7 -7.07 -7.64 -4.75
N PRO A 8 -7.98 -7.04 -3.95
CA PRO A 8 -9.00 -6.14 -4.49
C PRO A 8 -8.38 -4.91 -5.15
N ALA A 9 -7.28 -4.36 -4.61
CA ALA A 9 -6.62 -3.21 -5.20
C ALA A 9 -6.11 -3.50 -6.62
N ALA A 10 -5.32 -4.55 -6.78
CA ALA A 10 -4.78 -4.94 -8.08
C ALA A 10 -5.89 -5.36 -9.07
N PHE A 11 -6.97 -5.99 -8.58
CA PHE A 11 -8.10 -6.35 -9.43
C PHE A 11 -8.76 -5.12 -10.05
N TYR A 12 -9.10 -4.12 -9.24
CA TYR A 12 -9.73 -2.89 -9.74
C TYR A 12 -8.78 -2.04 -10.58
N LEU A 13 -7.49 -2.00 -10.26
CA LEU A 13 -6.50 -1.30 -11.08
C LEU A 13 -6.33 -1.94 -12.47
N ALA A 14 -6.32 -3.28 -12.55
CA ALA A 14 -6.27 -3.98 -13.83
C ALA A 14 -7.57 -3.79 -14.63
N ALA A 15 -8.73 -3.86 -13.96
CA ALA A 15 -10.03 -3.61 -14.58
C ALA A 15 -10.13 -2.17 -15.12
N ALA A 16 -9.54 -1.20 -14.44
CA ALA A 16 -9.50 0.19 -14.85
C ALA A 16 -8.51 0.47 -16.01
N GLY A 17 -7.68 -0.51 -16.40
CA GLY A 17 -6.73 -0.37 -17.50
C GLY A 17 -5.45 0.39 -17.14
N VAL A 18 -5.01 0.35 -15.88
CA VAL A 18 -3.69 0.88 -15.51
C VAL A 18 -2.61 0.13 -16.31
N GLY A 19 -1.83 0.84 -17.14
CA GLY A 19 -1.01 0.23 -18.18
C GLY A 19 0.01 -0.81 -17.70
N THR A 20 0.62 -0.62 -16.52
CA THR A 20 1.55 -1.59 -15.92
C THR A 20 1.26 -1.76 -14.43
N LEU A 21 1.15 -3.01 -13.97
CA LEU A 21 1.02 -3.35 -12.55
C LEU A 21 2.18 -4.22 -12.09
N GLY A 22 2.96 -3.71 -11.14
CA GLY A 22 3.93 -4.48 -10.39
C GLY A 22 3.31 -5.15 -9.16
N VAL A 23 3.45 -6.46 -9.04
CA VAL A 23 3.00 -7.22 -7.86
C VAL A 23 4.20 -7.83 -7.17
N VAL A 24 4.52 -7.34 -5.97
CA VAL A 24 5.60 -7.84 -5.12
C VAL A 24 5.02 -8.69 -3.98
N ASP A 25 5.38 -9.97 -3.94
CA ASP A 25 5.02 -10.90 -2.86
C ASP A 25 5.96 -12.12 -2.88
N SER A 26 6.41 -12.58 -1.72
CA SER A 26 7.30 -13.74 -1.58
C SER A 26 6.57 -15.05 -1.32
N ASP A 27 5.28 -14.99 -0.99
CA ASP A 27 4.55 -16.13 -0.45
C ASP A 27 3.93 -16.99 -1.55
N ARG A 28 3.49 -18.18 -1.12
CA ARG A 28 2.65 -19.08 -1.89
C ARG A 28 1.20 -19.00 -1.43
N VAL A 29 0.28 -19.38 -2.31
CA VAL A 29 -1.15 -19.45 -2.01
C VAL A 29 -1.41 -20.60 -1.05
N GLU A 30 -2.12 -20.32 0.04
CA GLU A 30 -2.58 -21.32 1.00
C GLU A 30 -4.11 -21.35 1.10
N ILE A 31 -4.70 -22.48 1.49
CA ILE A 31 -6.17 -22.61 1.69
C ILE A 31 -6.69 -21.56 2.69
N SER A 32 -5.94 -21.30 3.76
CA SER A 32 -6.25 -20.31 4.81
C SER A 32 -6.38 -18.86 4.28
N ASN A 33 -5.84 -18.60 3.08
CA ASN A 33 -5.81 -17.29 2.46
C ASN A 33 -7.11 -16.99 1.69
N LEU A 34 -7.77 -18.03 1.18
CA LEU A 34 -8.85 -17.92 0.18
C LEU A 34 -10.10 -17.19 0.69
N GLN A 35 -10.31 -17.12 2.01
CA GLN A 35 -11.42 -16.36 2.59
C GLN A 35 -11.35 -14.83 2.33
N ARG A 36 -10.17 -14.31 1.97
CA ARG A 36 -9.95 -12.86 1.75
C ARG A 36 -9.07 -12.49 0.56
N GLN A 37 -8.36 -13.44 -0.04
CA GLN A 37 -7.42 -13.17 -1.14
C GLN A 37 -8.04 -13.55 -2.49
N ILE A 38 -8.94 -12.70 -2.97
CA ILE A 38 -9.85 -12.98 -4.08
C ILE A 38 -9.19 -13.10 -5.47
N LEU A 39 -7.88 -12.82 -5.60
CA LEU A 39 -7.13 -13.13 -6.81
C LEU A 39 -6.81 -14.62 -6.95
N HIS A 40 -6.83 -15.35 -5.84
CA HIS A 40 -6.43 -16.75 -5.78
C HIS A 40 -7.64 -17.66 -5.69
N SER A 41 -7.45 -18.91 -6.10
CA SER A 41 -8.46 -19.95 -6.01
C SER A 41 -7.87 -21.25 -5.46
N THR A 42 -8.72 -22.22 -5.14
CA THR A 42 -8.28 -23.55 -4.69
C THR A 42 -7.33 -24.21 -5.69
N ALA A 43 -7.50 -23.96 -6.99
CA ALA A 43 -6.62 -24.50 -8.03
C ALA A 43 -5.20 -23.91 -7.99
N ASN A 44 -5.01 -22.76 -7.32
CA ASN A 44 -3.71 -22.09 -7.23
C ASN A 44 -2.95 -22.43 -5.94
N VAL A 45 -3.49 -23.27 -5.04
CA VAL A 45 -2.82 -23.61 -3.78
C VAL A 45 -1.42 -24.19 -4.04
N GLY A 46 -0.41 -23.66 -3.36
CA GLY A 46 1.01 -24.00 -3.55
C GLY A 46 1.72 -23.20 -4.65
N GLN A 47 1.00 -22.50 -5.53
CA GLN A 47 1.58 -21.58 -6.51
C GLN A 47 2.07 -20.30 -5.82
N GLU A 48 3.10 -19.65 -6.36
CA GLU A 48 3.51 -18.31 -5.92
C GLU A 48 2.36 -17.33 -6.10
N LYS A 49 2.10 -16.49 -5.09
CA LYS A 49 0.98 -15.54 -5.13
C LYS A 49 1.10 -14.59 -6.31
N VAL A 50 2.29 -14.10 -6.62
CA VAL A 50 2.52 -13.19 -7.77
C VAL A 50 2.23 -13.86 -9.11
N ALA A 51 2.51 -15.16 -9.24
CA ALA A 51 2.20 -15.91 -10.45
C ALA A 51 0.69 -16.14 -10.60
N SER A 52 0.01 -16.51 -9.51
CA SER A 52 -1.46 -16.65 -9.49
C SER A 52 -2.16 -15.31 -9.76
N ALA A 53 -1.66 -14.21 -9.18
CA ALA A 53 -2.16 -12.86 -9.45
C ALA A 53 -1.97 -12.49 -10.92
N LYS A 54 -0.78 -12.73 -11.49
CA LYS A 54 -0.50 -12.48 -12.91
C LYS A 54 -1.46 -13.22 -13.83
N GLU A 55 -1.66 -14.52 -13.60
CA GLU A 55 -2.61 -15.32 -14.38
C GLU A 55 -4.03 -14.74 -14.33
N LYS A 56 -4.53 -14.42 -13.13
CA LYS A 56 -5.88 -13.90 -12.93
C LYS A 56 -6.07 -12.52 -13.58
N LEU A 57 -5.13 -11.60 -13.35
CA LEU A 57 -5.21 -10.22 -13.83
C LEU A 57 -5.04 -10.15 -15.35
N SER A 58 -4.14 -10.95 -15.94
CA SER A 58 -3.95 -10.98 -17.40
C SER A 58 -5.18 -11.54 -18.13
N ARG A 59 -5.93 -12.45 -17.49
CA ARG A 59 -7.24 -12.93 -18.01
C ARG A 59 -8.34 -11.88 -17.88
N LEU A 60 -8.28 -11.04 -16.85
CA LEU A 60 -9.25 -9.97 -16.62
C LEU A 60 -9.08 -8.86 -17.67
N ASN A 61 -7.84 -8.43 -17.89
CA ASN A 61 -7.52 -7.40 -18.86
C ASN A 61 -6.17 -7.71 -19.54
N PRO A 62 -6.17 -8.20 -20.80
CA PRO A 62 -4.95 -8.56 -21.51
C PRO A 62 -4.12 -7.36 -21.99
N GLU A 63 -4.66 -6.13 -21.92
CA GLU A 63 -3.95 -4.92 -22.31
C GLU A 63 -3.02 -4.39 -21.18
N VAL A 64 -3.19 -4.89 -19.95
CA VAL A 64 -2.39 -4.48 -18.80
C VAL A 64 -1.14 -5.35 -18.68
N GLU A 65 0.03 -4.71 -18.61
CA GLU A 65 1.29 -5.40 -18.35
C GLU A 65 1.42 -5.77 -16.87
N ILE A 66 1.36 -7.07 -16.55
CA ILE A 66 1.56 -7.57 -15.18
C ILE A 66 3.00 -8.05 -14.96
N ARG A 67 3.73 -7.33 -14.09
CA ARG A 67 5.08 -7.67 -13.63
C ARG A 67 5.02 -8.36 -12.28
N ALA A 68 5.35 -9.65 -12.26
CA ALA A 68 5.37 -10.47 -11.05
C ALA A 68 6.77 -10.48 -10.44
N HIS A 69 6.89 -10.01 -9.20
CA HIS A 69 8.14 -9.96 -8.44
C HIS A 69 8.04 -10.92 -7.25
N ALA A 70 8.49 -12.16 -7.46
CA ALA A 70 8.45 -13.25 -6.47
C ALA A 70 9.54 -13.09 -5.39
N VAL A 71 9.58 -11.92 -4.74
CA VAL A 71 10.62 -11.55 -3.78
C VAL A 71 10.00 -10.86 -2.57
N ARG A 72 10.69 -10.95 -1.44
CA ARG A 72 10.35 -10.15 -0.26
C ARG A 72 10.85 -8.73 -0.49
N LEU A 73 10.00 -7.74 -0.18
CA LEU A 73 10.43 -6.34 -0.17
C LEU A 73 11.33 -6.11 1.05
N GLU A 74 12.56 -5.68 0.79
CA GLU A 74 13.61 -5.45 1.78
C GLU A 74 14.40 -4.19 1.43
N GLU A 75 15.13 -3.62 2.39
CA GLU A 75 15.91 -2.39 2.19
C GLU A 75 16.81 -2.46 0.95
N ARG A 76 17.46 -3.62 0.72
CA ARG A 76 18.40 -3.83 -0.39
C ARG A 76 17.76 -3.83 -1.78
N ASN A 77 16.45 -4.01 -1.91
CA ASN A 77 15.77 -4.11 -3.21
C ASN A 77 14.61 -3.12 -3.38
N ALA A 78 14.19 -2.44 -2.31
CA ALA A 78 13.01 -1.60 -2.34
C ALA A 78 13.15 -0.42 -3.29
N ALA A 79 14.32 0.23 -3.34
CA ALA A 79 14.53 1.38 -4.22
C ALA A 79 14.39 0.98 -5.71
N ASP A 80 15.06 -0.10 -6.10
CA ASP A 80 15.04 -0.61 -7.48
C ASP A 80 13.64 -1.10 -7.88
N LEU A 81 12.91 -1.73 -6.94
CA LEU A 81 11.55 -2.22 -7.19
C LEU A 81 10.53 -1.08 -7.32
N LEU A 82 10.67 0.02 -6.57
CA LEU A 82 9.70 1.12 -6.56
C LEU A 82 9.96 2.16 -7.65
N THR A 83 11.21 2.36 -8.05
CA THR A 83 11.61 3.39 -9.04
C THR A 83 10.81 3.37 -10.35
N PRO A 84 10.52 2.20 -10.98
CA PRO A 84 9.82 2.14 -12.26
C PRO A 84 8.33 2.47 -12.22
N TYR A 85 7.74 2.67 -11.04
CA TYR A 85 6.29 2.85 -10.87
C TYR A 85 5.95 4.27 -10.43
N ASP A 86 4.79 4.78 -10.88
CA ASP A 86 4.35 6.14 -10.58
C ASP A 86 3.64 6.24 -9.22
N PHE A 87 3.00 5.15 -8.78
CA PHE A 87 2.23 5.09 -7.55
C PHE A 87 2.40 3.74 -6.86
N VAL A 88 2.52 3.73 -5.53
CA VAL A 88 2.68 2.50 -4.74
C VAL A 88 1.43 2.21 -3.92
N VAL A 89 0.96 0.97 -3.93
CA VAL A 89 -0.11 0.50 -3.03
C VAL A 89 0.50 -0.40 -1.96
N ASP A 90 0.45 0.04 -0.70
CA ASP A 90 0.86 -0.79 0.43
C ASP A 90 -0.24 -1.81 0.79
N GLY A 91 -0.10 -3.00 0.22
CA GLY A 91 -0.87 -4.19 0.58
C GLY A 91 -0.19 -5.12 1.59
N SER A 92 0.80 -4.63 2.36
CA SER A 92 1.53 -5.43 3.34
C SER A 92 0.78 -5.59 4.67
N ASP A 93 1.13 -6.61 5.45
CA ASP A 93 0.43 -6.99 6.68
C ASP A 93 1.31 -6.86 7.95
N ASN A 94 2.51 -6.31 7.83
CA ASN A 94 3.44 -6.14 8.95
C ASN A 94 4.02 -4.72 8.99
N PHE A 95 4.32 -4.23 10.20
CA PHE A 95 4.78 -2.86 10.41
C PHE A 95 6.12 -2.58 9.73
N ALA A 96 7.09 -3.50 9.79
CA ALA A 96 8.41 -3.28 9.20
C ALA A 96 8.34 -2.93 7.70
N THR A 97 7.54 -3.68 6.93
CA THR A 97 7.33 -3.38 5.51
C THR A 97 6.61 -2.05 5.29
N LYS A 98 5.69 -1.64 6.18
CA LYS A 98 4.98 -0.35 6.09
C LYS A 98 5.92 0.84 6.26
N PHE A 99 6.78 0.78 7.27
CA PHE A 99 7.82 1.77 7.48
C PHE A 99 8.81 1.79 6.31
N LEU A 100 9.24 0.63 5.81
CA LEU A 100 10.11 0.55 4.65
C LEU A 100 9.49 1.20 3.40
N ILE A 101 8.24 0.87 3.08
CA ILE A 101 7.52 1.48 1.95
C ILE A 101 7.46 2.99 2.12
N ASN A 102 7.11 3.47 3.32
CA ASN A 102 7.09 4.91 3.60
C ASN A 102 8.45 5.57 3.33
N ASP A 103 9.52 5.03 3.90
CA ASP A 103 10.83 5.67 3.88
C ASP A 103 11.40 5.72 2.47
N VAL A 104 11.29 4.61 1.73
CA VAL A 104 11.77 4.52 0.35
C VAL A 104 10.90 5.37 -0.57
N SER A 105 9.57 5.36 -0.40
CA SER A 105 8.67 6.17 -1.23
C SER A 105 8.89 7.67 -0.99
N VAL A 106 9.08 8.09 0.26
CA VAL A 106 9.42 9.48 0.60
C VAL A 106 10.77 9.87 0.00
N ALA A 107 11.79 9.03 0.12
CA ALA A 107 13.12 9.30 -0.43
C ALA A 107 13.13 9.39 -1.97
N LEU A 108 12.34 8.55 -2.65
CA LEU A 108 12.22 8.53 -4.11
C LEU A 108 11.20 9.54 -4.66
N GLY A 109 10.45 10.23 -3.80
CA GLY A 109 9.36 11.10 -4.23
C GLY A 109 8.17 10.37 -4.85
N LYS A 110 7.94 9.09 -4.48
CA LYS A 110 6.86 8.25 -5.01
C LYS A 110 5.58 8.37 -4.18
N PRO A 111 4.47 8.84 -4.76
CA PRO A 111 3.16 8.79 -4.13
C PRO A 111 2.76 7.36 -3.75
N PHE A 112 2.10 7.21 -2.61
CA PHE A 112 1.63 5.89 -2.18
C PHE A 112 0.37 5.95 -1.33
N SER A 113 -0.41 4.88 -1.37
CA SER A 113 -1.56 4.67 -0.47
C SER A 113 -1.22 3.61 0.57
N HIS A 114 -1.14 4.03 1.83
CA HIS A 114 -0.97 3.16 2.99
C HIS A 114 -2.31 2.62 3.46
N ALA A 115 -2.35 1.35 3.87
CA ALA A 115 -3.50 0.79 4.58
C ALA A 115 -3.12 -0.18 5.70
N GLY A 116 -4.00 -0.35 6.68
CA GLY A 116 -3.86 -1.35 7.74
C GLY A 116 -5.22 -1.92 8.13
N ILE A 117 -5.28 -3.21 8.48
CA ILE A 117 -6.50 -3.88 8.89
C ILE A 117 -6.24 -4.84 10.03
N VAL A 118 -7.17 -4.93 10.98
CA VAL A 118 -7.14 -5.89 12.08
C VAL A 118 -8.56 -6.15 12.56
N ARG A 119 -8.95 -7.43 12.68
CA ARG A 119 -10.32 -7.83 13.07
C ARG A 119 -11.39 -7.21 12.17
N LEU A 120 -12.12 -6.22 12.70
CA LEU A 120 -13.21 -5.47 12.06
C LEU A 120 -12.88 -3.98 11.91
N GLN A 121 -11.61 -3.62 12.04
CA GLN A 121 -11.12 -2.25 11.91
C GLN A 121 -10.18 -2.16 10.72
N GLY A 122 -10.37 -1.14 9.89
CA GLY A 122 -9.52 -0.82 8.75
C GLY A 122 -9.14 0.65 8.76
N GLN A 123 -8.02 0.97 8.14
CA GLN A 123 -7.57 2.35 7.98
C GLN A 123 -6.77 2.52 6.69
N THR A 124 -6.79 3.72 6.13
CA THR A 124 -6.02 4.07 4.93
C THR A 124 -5.73 5.55 4.87
N MET A 125 -4.62 5.92 4.25
CA MET A 125 -4.27 7.31 3.90
C MET A 125 -3.38 7.32 2.66
N THR A 126 -3.43 8.42 1.91
CA THR A 126 -2.56 8.66 0.76
C THR A 126 -1.45 9.63 1.15
N VAL A 127 -0.24 9.38 0.69
CA VAL A 127 0.93 10.20 0.96
C VAL A 127 1.47 10.72 -0.37
N LEU A 128 1.61 12.03 -0.46
CA LEU A 128 2.33 12.72 -1.52
C LEU A 128 3.66 13.23 -0.93
N PRO A 129 4.79 12.54 -1.16
CA PRO A 129 6.08 12.98 -0.65
C PRO A 129 6.37 14.45 -0.96
N GLY A 130 6.90 15.16 0.04
CA GLY A 130 7.19 16.59 -0.06
C GLY A 130 5.97 17.51 0.08
N LYS A 131 4.75 17.02 -0.16
CA LYS A 131 3.50 17.80 -0.08
C LYS A 131 2.67 17.52 1.18
N SER A 132 2.48 16.26 1.57
CA SER A 132 1.62 15.85 2.70
C SER A 132 2.41 15.27 3.89
N ALA A 133 1.69 15.01 4.99
CA ALA A 133 2.13 14.13 6.06
C ALA A 133 2.45 12.73 5.51
N CYS A 134 3.48 12.09 6.06
CA CYS A 134 3.84 10.72 5.72
C CYS A 134 3.44 9.76 6.85
N TYR A 135 3.59 8.45 6.63
CA TYR A 135 3.24 7.43 7.61
C TYR A 135 3.97 7.63 8.95
N ARG A 136 5.24 8.06 8.91
CA ARG A 136 6.04 8.37 10.12
C ARG A 136 5.56 9.59 10.89
N CYS A 137 4.85 10.54 10.25
CA CYS A 137 4.23 11.65 10.97
C CYS A 137 3.13 11.15 11.93
N LEU A 138 2.45 10.06 11.56
CA LEU A 138 1.39 9.46 12.36
C LEU A 138 1.92 8.37 13.31
N PHE A 139 2.82 7.51 12.84
CA PHE A 139 3.39 6.40 13.60
C PHE A 139 4.91 6.58 13.71
N LYS A 140 5.42 6.96 14.89
CA LYS A 140 6.84 7.34 15.05
C LYS A 140 7.81 6.18 14.81
N ALA A 141 7.49 4.99 15.30
CA ALA A 141 8.31 3.80 15.19
C ALA A 141 7.44 2.54 15.16
N PRO A 142 7.96 1.41 14.62
CA PRO A 142 7.29 0.12 14.75
C PRO A 142 7.04 -0.20 16.22
N PRO A 143 5.88 -0.78 16.57
CA PRO A 143 5.66 -1.27 17.92
C PRO A 143 6.67 -2.40 18.26
N PRO A 144 7.10 -2.52 19.52
CA PRO A 144 7.85 -3.66 20.03
C PRO A 144 7.30 -5.02 19.54
N PRO A 145 8.18 -6.00 19.22
CA PRO A 145 7.75 -7.34 18.84
C PRO A 145 6.83 -7.95 19.90
N GLY A 146 5.65 -8.44 19.49
CA GLY A 146 4.69 -9.12 20.37
C GLY A 146 3.64 -8.22 21.04
N GLU A 147 3.75 -6.89 20.93
CA GLU A 147 2.78 -5.96 21.55
C GLU A 147 1.47 -5.86 20.74
N ILE A 148 1.55 -6.07 19.42
CA ILE A 148 0.40 -6.05 18.53
C ILE A 148 0.30 -7.39 17.81
N LEU A 149 -0.87 -8.04 17.91
CA LEU A 149 -1.18 -9.24 17.16
C LEU A 149 -1.14 -8.94 15.66
N ASN A 150 -0.46 -9.77 14.89
CA ASN A 150 -0.51 -9.64 13.45
C ASN A 150 -1.88 -10.13 12.92
N CYS A 151 -2.16 -9.79 11.66
CA CYS A 151 -3.39 -10.15 10.95
C CYS A 151 -3.76 -11.64 11.05
N GLN A 152 -2.76 -12.52 11.03
CA GLN A 152 -2.95 -13.97 11.09
C GLN A 152 -3.38 -14.44 12.50
N GLN A 153 -2.90 -13.77 13.54
CA GLN A 153 -3.22 -14.10 14.94
C GLN A 153 -4.56 -13.50 15.39
N ALA A 154 -4.90 -12.28 14.94
CA ALA A 154 -6.11 -11.59 15.37
C ALA A 154 -7.37 -12.01 14.60
N GLY A 155 -7.21 -12.55 13.39
CA GLY A 155 -8.29 -12.78 12.43
C GLY A 155 -8.73 -11.49 11.73
N ILE A 156 -9.28 -11.64 10.51
CA ILE A 156 -9.78 -10.52 9.69
C ILE A 156 -11.02 -10.94 8.92
N LEU A 157 -12.01 -10.05 8.85
CA LEU A 157 -13.12 -10.14 7.91
C LEU A 157 -12.68 -9.81 6.48
N GLY A 158 -12.74 -10.78 5.56
CA GLY A 158 -12.29 -10.58 4.17
C GLY A 158 -12.97 -9.43 3.44
N ALA A 159 -14.26 -9.19 3.68
CA ALA A 159 -14.98 -8.07 3.10
C ALA A 159 -14.40 -6.70 3.51
N LEU A 160 -13.91 -6.55 4.75
CA LEU A 160 -13.26 -5.32 5.20
C LEU A 160 -11.93 -5.08 4.47
N ALA A 161 -11.15 -6.13 4.24
CA ALA A 161 -9.93 -6.04 3.42
C ALA A 161 -10.29 -5.63 1.97
N GLY A 162 -11.38 -6.21 1.44
CA GLY A 162 -12.01 -5.82 0.17
C GLY A 162 -12.29 -4.33 0.08
N THR A 163 -13.00 -3.78 1.06
CA THR A 163 -13.36 -2.35 1.12
C THR A 163 -12.12 -1.46 1.14
N ILE A 164 -11.18 -1.70 2.07
CA ILE A 164 -9.99 -0.85 2.20
C ILE A 164 -9.10 -0.92 0.97
N GLY A 165 -8.87 -2.11 0.41
CA GLY A 165 -8.08 -2.24 -0.82
C GLY A 165 -8.75 -1.59 -2.04
N SER A 166 -10.08 -1.58 -2.10
CA SER A 166 -10.82 -0.85 -3.14
C SER A 166 -10.67 0.68 -3.00
N ILE A 167 -10.62 1.19 -1.77
CA ILE A 167 -10.30 2.60 -1.51
C ILE A 167 -8.87 2.90 -1.98
N GLN A 168 -7.88 2.06 -1.67
CA GLN A 168 -6.51 2.25 -2.17
C GLN A 168 -6.44 2.29 -3.70
N ALA A 169 -7.18 1.42 -4.40
CA ALA A 169 -7.28 1.48 -5.87
C ALA A 169 -7.91 2.79 -6.35
N THR A 170 -8.92 3.30 -5.66
CA THR A 170 -9.57 4.58 -5.98
C THR A 170 -8.57 5.74 -5.85
N GLU A 171 -7.76 5.75 -4.80
CA GLU A 171 -6.70 6.74 -4.59
C GLU A 171 -5.62 6.69 -5.69
N ALA A 172 -5.16 5.49 -6.06
CA ALA A 172 -4.21 5.31 -7.15
C ALA A 172 -4.79 5.78 -8.50
N ILE A 173 -6.05 5.45 -8.81
CA ILE A 173 -6.70 5.89 -10.05
C ILE A 173 -6.82 7.41 -10.07
N LYS A 174 -7.33 8.04 -8.99
CA LYS A 174 -7.42 9.50 -8.88
C LYS A 174 -6.07 10.17 -9.14
N TYR A 175 -5.00 9.64 -8.56
CA TYR A 175 -3.66 10.16 -8.81
C TYR A 175 -3.27 10.06 -10.30
N LEU A 176 -3.43 8.87 -10.89
CA LEU A 176 -3.03 8.61 -12.29
C LEU A 176 -3.81 9.45 -13.32
N ILE A 177 -5.03 9.87 -13.00
CA ILE A 177 -5.86 10.73 -13.88
C ILE A 177 -5.79 12.22 -13.52
N GLY A 178 -4.91 12.63 -12.60
CA GLY A 178 -4.65 14.03 -12.28
C GLY A 178 -5.61 14.67 -11.26
N MET A 179 -6.33 13.88 -10.47
CA MET A 179 -7.22 14.36 -9.39
C MET A 179 -6.49 14.44 -8.03
N GLU A 180 -5.29 15.04 -7.99
CA GLU A 180 -4.44 15.09 -6.78
C GLU A 180 -5.11 15.83 -5.62
N GLU A 181 -5.90 16.86 -5.89
CA GLU A 181 -6.57 17.70 -4.88
C GLU A 181 -7.63 16.92 -4.07
N GLU A 182 -8.16 15.83 -4.64
CA GLU A 182 -9.21 15.01 -4.05
C GLU A 182 -8.64 13.80 -3.27
N LEU A 183 -7.32 13.64 -3.22
CA LEU A 183 -6.68 12.52 -2.53
C LEU A 183 -6.90 12.59 -1.01
N LEU A 184 -6.85 11.42 -0.38
CA LEU A 184 -6.90 11.24 1.07
C LEU A 184 -5.54 11.56 1.71
N VAL A 185 -5.00 12.74 1.39
CA VAL A 185 -3.80 13.30 2.02
C VAL A 185 -4.18 14.00 3.33
N ASP A 186 -3.23 14.05 4.28
CA ASP A 186 -3.37 14.72 5.59
C ASP A 186 -4.59 14.27 6.40
N ARG A 187 -5.11 13.07 6.08
CA ARG A 187 -6.30 12.49 6.68
C ARG A 187 -6.13 10.98 6.77
N LEU A 188 -6.36 10.41 7.95
CA LEU A 188 -6.50 8.98 8.15
C LEU A 188 -7.99 8.63 8.12
N LEU A 189 -8.41 7.92 7.08
CA LEU A 189 -9.73 7.30 7.06
C LEU A 189 -9.66 6.02 7.90
N THR A 190 -10.59 5.87 8.83
CA THR A 190 -10.82 4.64 9.59
C THR A 190 -12.20 4.09 9.25
N TYR A 191 -12.32 2.75 9.25
CA TYR A 191 -13.52 2.01 8.93
C TYR A 191 -13.78 0.94 9.99
N ASP A 192 -14.88 1.10 10.73
CA ASP A 192 -15.42 0.09 11.63
C ASP A 192 -16.48 -0.72 10.88
N ALA A 193 -16.15 -1.96 10.51
CA ALA A 193 -17.09 -2.87 9.83
C ALA A 193 -18.18 -3.42 10.74
N LYS A 194 -17.97 -3.44 12.06
CA LYS A 194 -18.99 -3.89 13.01
C LYS A 194 -20.13 -2.89 13.10
N ALA A 195 -19.79 -1.60 13.22
CA ALA A 195 -20.75 -0.51 13.36
C ALA A 195 -21.13 0.12 12.01
N MET A 196 -20.46 -0.27 10.92
CA MET A 196 -20.58 0.34 9.59
C MET A 196 -20.37 1.86 9.62
N ARG A 197 -19.26 2.30 10.24
CA ARG A 197 -18.91 3.72 10.35
C ARG A 197 -17.58 4.02 9.70
N PHE A 198 -17.52 5.17 9.05
CA PHE A 198 -16.30 5.78 8.55
C PHE A 198 -16.01 7.05 9.36
N HIS A 199 -14.75 7.22 9.75
CA HIS A 199 -14.28 8.43 10.43
C HIS A 199 -13.00 8.90 9.77
N CYS A 200 -12.91 10.20 9.47
CA CYS A 200 -11.68 10.83 9.02
C CYS A 200 -11.04 11.58 10.19
N VAL A 201 -9.77 11.30 10.45
CA VAL A 201 -8.95 12.01 11.43
C VAL A 201 -7.91 12.82 10.69
N GLU A 202 -7.80 14.12 10.97
CA GLU A 202 -6.76 14.96 10.37
C GLU A 202 -5.37 14.57 10.87
N VAL A 203 -4.40 14.61 9.97
CA VAL A 203 -3.00 14.28 10.24
C VAL A 203 -2.15 15.45 9.79
N GLN A 204 -1.34 15.98 10.70
CA GLN A 204 -0.44 17.08 10.38
C GLN A 204 0.95 16.54 10.02
N ARG A 205 1.56 17.14 9.00
CA ARG A 205 2.96 16.89 8.67
C ARG A 205 3.85 17.42 9.80
N ASP A 206 4.68 16.54 10.35
CA ASP A 206 5.66 16.91 11.38
C ASP A 206 6.94 17.48 10.71
N PRO A 207 7.31 18.76 10.97
CA PRO A 207 8.54 19.35 10.47
C PRO A 207 9.83 18.65 10.95
N GLN A 208 9.75 17.91 12.04
CA GLN A 208 10.87 17.14 12.63
C GLN A 208 10.81 15.65 12.25
N CYS A 209 9.90 15.24 11.35
CA CYS A 209 9.79 13.86 10.92
C CYS A 209 11.11 13.34 10.31
N GLU A 210 11.59 12.19 10.78
CA GLU A 210 12.83 11.56 10.32
C GLU A 210 12.81 11.24 8.82
N ALA A 211 11.64 10.95 8.24
CA ALA A 211 11.52 10.69 6.80
C ALA A 211 11.27 11.97 5.98
N CYS A 212 10.22 12.73 6.29
CA CYS A 212 9.77 13.83 5.42
C CYS A 212 10.08 15.25 5.93
N GLY A 213 10.60 15.41 7.14
CA GLY A 213 10.89 16.70 7.78
C GLY A 213 12.12 17.41 7.21
N HIS A 214 13.05 16.67 6.59
CA HIS A 214 14.29 17.23 6.04
C HIS A 214 14.30 17.43 4.53
N ALA A 215 13.22 17.01 3.83
CA ALA A 215 13.11 17.12 2.38
C ALA A 215 13.13 18.57 1.84
N GLY A 216 13.05 19.59 2.71
CA GLY A 216 13.17 21.01 2.34
C GLY A 216 14.56 21.64 2.54
N LYS A 217 15.60 20.87 2.92
CA LYS A 217 16.95 21.43 3.19
C LYS A 217 17.95 21.29 2.06
N SER A 218 17.73 20.47 1.03
CA SER A 218 18.71 20.31 -0.06
C SER A 218 18.64 21.44 -1.10
N GLU A 219 17.48 22.06 -1.32
CA GLU A 219 17.34 23.12 -2.34
C GLU A 219 17.83 24.50 -1.88
N ARG A 220 17.96 24.75 -0.56
CA ARG A 220 18.41 26.05 -0.03
C ARG A 220 19.93 26.20 0.11
N ARG A 221 20.73 25.19 -0.23
CA ARG A 221 22.21 25.25 -0.12
C ARG A 221 22.93 25.58 -1.43
N GLN A 222 22.23 25.75 -2.55
CA GLN A 222 22.85 26.11 -3.84
C GLN A 222 22.64 27.57 -4.27
N SER A 223 21.97 28.41 -3.48
CA SER A 223 21.68 29.81 -3.85
C SER A 223 22.40 30.88 -3.01
N SER A 224 23.44 30.54 -2.22
CA SER A 224 24.17 31.52 -1.39
C SER A 224 25.67 31.62 -1.68
N THR A 225 26.07 31.46 -2.94
CA THR A 225 27.41 31.79 -3.43
C THR A 225 27.33 32.41 -4.82
N ALA A 226 27.07 33.71 -4.85
CA ALA A 226 27.45 34.64 -5.91
C ALA A 226 27.52 36.04 -5.27
#